data_AF-A0A1M2YXT5-F1
#
_entry.id   AF-A0A1M2YXT5-F1
#
_cell.length_a   1.000
_cell.length_b   1.000
_cell.length_c   1.000
_cell.angle_alpha   90.00
_cell.angle_beta   90.00
_cell.angle_gamma   90.00
#
_symmetry.space_group_name_H-M   'P 1'
#
loop_
_entity.id
_entity.type
_entity.pdbx_description
1 polymer ?
#
loop_
_entity_poly.entity_id
_entity_poly.type
_entity_poly.pdbx_seq_one_letter_code
_entity_poly.pdbx_strand_id
1 'polypeptide(L)'
;MMVNTGIPLLTAREPKARRTSVAASEEGSEYAVTREAEVFAMTEALRFQDAIPEVAAQSLVGIVAKLEMIVGADREIGDPTDFPWPHIASVLRDLKAIAGDLPAYRSRRAVTRADVARHRKEAAKLVAALAAQR
;
A
#
# COMPACT_ATOMS: atom_id res chain seq x y z
N MET A 1 71.15 24.13 -51.50
CA MET A 1 71.44 23.97 -50.06
C MET A 1 70.31 23.16 -49.45
N MET A 2 70.56 21.89 -49.13
CA MET A 2 69.55 20.93 -48.65
C MET A 2 69.95 20.45 -47.26
N VAL A 3 68.96 20.42 -46.36
CA VAL A 3 69.12 20.21 -44.93
C VAL A 3 69.19 18.71 -44.64
N ASN A 4 70.22 18.30 -43.89
CA ASN A 4 70.35 16.96 -43.33
C ASN A 4 69.53 16.85 -42.05
N THR A 5 68.76 15.78 -41.90
CA THR A 5 68.43 15.21 -40.57
C THR A 5 68.31 13.69 -40.69
N GLY A 6 69.42 13.01 -40.37
CA GLY A 6 69.50 11.56 -40.26
C GLY A 6 68.71 11.04 -39.06
N ILE A 7 68.16 9.84 -39.22
CA ILE A 7 67.54 9.03 -38.17
C ILE A 7 68.64 8.29 -37.41
N PRO A 8 68.58 8.21 -36.06
CA PRO A 8 68.91 6.94 -35.43
C PRO A 8 67.78 6.39 -34.55
N LEU A 9 67.46 5.15 -34.87
CA LEU A 9 66.55 4.21 -34.25
C LEU A 9 67.20 3.57 -33.00
N LEU A 10 66.35 3.21 -32.02
CA LEU A 10 66.52 2.26 -30.89
C LEU A 10 67.18 2.75 -29.58
N THR A 11 66.33 3.04 -28.58
CA THR A 11 66.43 2.36 -27.27
C THR A 11 65.04 2.03 -26.76
N ALA A 12 64.97 0.93 -26.01
CA ALA A 12 63.78 0.18 -25.67
C ALA A 12 62.75 0.92 -24.80
N ARG A 13 61.48 0.49 -24.93
CA ARG A 13 60.66 -0.11 -23.85
C ARG A 13 59.21 0.39 -23.84
N GLU A 14 58.34 -0.57 -24.17
CA GLU A 14 56.94 -0.76 -23.78
C GLU A 14 55.84 0.22 -24.26
N PRO A 15 54.77 -0.30 -24.90
CA PRO A 15 53.55 0.47 -25.07
C PRO A 15 52.84 0.55 -23.71
N LYS A 16 52.93 1.71 -23.05
CA LYS A 16 52.11 2.01 -21.88
C LYS A 16 50.66 2.16 -22.35
N ALA A 17 49.94 1.05 -22.32
CA ALA A 17 48.49 1.02 -22.40
C ALA A 17 47.95 1.96 -21.33
N ARG A 18 47.52 3.16 -21.71
CA ARG A 18 46.76 4.04 -20.83
C ARG A 18 45.31 3.55 -20.83
N ARG A 19 45.11 2.40 -20.16
CA ARG A 19 43.83 1.97 -19.62
C ARG A 19 43.41 3.00 -18.57
N THR A 20 42.70 4.03 -18.98
CA THR A 20 41.96 4.91 -18.07
C THR A 20 40.60 5.18 -18.70
N SER A 21 39.68 4.25 -18.46
CA SER A 21 38.22 4.47 -18.55
C SER A 21 37.39 3.26 -18.06
N VAL A 22 37.99 2.07 -17.85
CA VAL A 22 37.23 0.89 -17.43
C VAL A 22 36.69 1.01 -15.99
N ALA A 23 37.47 1.53 -15.03
CA ALA A 23 37.06 1.59 -13.63
C ALA A 23 35.84 2.50 -13.36
N ALA A 24 35.74 3.65 -14.02
CA ALA A 24 34.56 4.54 -13.89
C ALA A 24 33.30 3.96 -14.59
N SER A 25 33.49 3.01 -15.50
CA SER A 25 32.39 2.33 -16.21
C SER A 25 31.89 1.11 -15.42
N GLU A 26 32.80 0.41 -14.73
CA GLU A 26 32.48 -0.74 -13.87
C GLU A 26 31.76 -0.30 -12.58
N GLU A 27 32.23 0.73 -11.87
CA GLU A 27 31.54 1.25 -10.68
C GLU A 27 30.14 1.82 -11.01
N GLY A 28 30.00 2.48 -12.16
CA GLY A 28 28.71 2.94 -12.66
C GLY A 28 27.78 1.79 -13.07
N SER A 29 28.34 0.70 -13.59
CA SER A 29 27.62 -0.52 -13.96
C SER A 29 27.17 -1.31 -12.73
N GLU A 30 28.04 -1.49 -11.74
CA GLU A 30 27.70 -2.17 -10.48
C GLU A 30 26.68 -1.38 -9.66
N TYR A 31 26.81 -0.05 -9.62
CA TYR A 31 25.80 0.81 -9.02
C TYR A 31 24.46 0.69 -9.75
N ALA A 32 24.44 0.71 -11.08
CA ALA A 32 23.21 0.55 -11.86
C ALA A 32 22.53 -0.80 -11.58
N VAL A 33 23.30 -1.89 -11.55
CA VAL A 33 22.78 -3.23 -11.22
C VAL A 33 22.23 -3.29 -9.80
N THR A 34 22.94 -2.70 -8.82
CA THR A 34 22.49 -2.66 -7.42
C THR A 34 21.19 -1.86 -7.28
N ARG A 35 21.08 -0.72 -7.98
CA ARG A 35 19.87 0.11 -7.98
C ARG A 35 18.70 -0.60 -8.64
N GLU A 36 18.93 -1.32 -9.73
CA GLU A 36 17.89 -2.10 -10.40
C GLU A 36 17.42 -3.27 -9.53
N ALA A 37 18.33 -3.94 -8.83
CA ALA A 37 18.00 -4.99 -7.86
C ALA A 37 17.19 -4.45 -6.66
N GLU A 38 17.52 -3.26 -6.16
CA GLU A 38 16.77 -2.58 -5.09
C GLU A 38 15.33 -2.27 -5.53
N VAL A 39 15.16 -1.66 -6.71
CA VAL A 39 13.85 -1.33 -7.28
C VAL A 39 13.04 -2.60 -7.52
N PHE A 40 13.67 -3.66 -8.03
CA PHE A 40 13.03 -4.94 -8.24
C PHE A 40 12.53 -5.54 -6.92
N ALA A 41 13.37 -5.59 -5.89
CA ALA A 41 13.00 -6.12 -4.57
C ALA A 41 11.84 -5.34 -3.95
N MET A 42 11.86 -4.00 -4.03
CA MET A 42 10.79 -3.15 -3.52
C MET A 42 9.48 -3.35 -4.29
N THR A 43 9.56 -3.48 -5.62
CA THR A 43 8.40 -3.73 -6.48
C THR A 43 7.76 -5.08 -6.19
N GLU A 44 8.57 -6.13 -6.01
CA GLU A 44 8.05 -7.46 -5.66
C GLU A 44 7.42 -7.46 -4.26
N ALA A 45 8.02 -6.76 -3.28
CA ALA A 45 7.42 -6.62 -1.96
C ALA A 45 6.04 -5.93 -2.02
N LEU A 46 5.90 -4.86 -2.82
CA LEU A 46 4.62 -4.18 -3.04
C LEU A 46 3.60 -5.11 -3.71
N ARG A 47 4.00 -5.87 -4.74
CA ARG A 47 3.13 -6.86 -5.40
C ARG A 47 2.63 -7.93 -4.43
N PHE A 48 3.48 -8.40 -3.52
CA PHE A 48 3.04 -9.35 -2.49
C PHE A 48 2.02 -8.72 -1.54
N GLN A 49 2.20 -7.47 -1.14
CA GLN A 49 1.25 -6.75 -0.29
C GLN A 49 -0.10 -6.54 -1.00
N ASP A 50 -0.09 -6.24 -2.30
CA ASP A 50 -1.29 -6.09 -3.12
C ASP A 50 -2.06 -7.40 -3.29
N ALA A 51 -1.37 -8.54 -3.20
CA ALA A 51 -1.98 -9.87 -3.32
C ALA A 51 -2.56 -10.42 -1.99
N ILE A 52 -2.18 -9.86 -0.83
CA ILE A 52 -2.64 -10.30 0.50
C ILE A 52 -4.18 -10.39 0.64
N PRO A 53 -4.99 -9.48 0.08
CA PRO A 53 -6.45 -9.57 0.17
C PRO A 53 -7.04 -10.87 -0.37
N GLU A 54 -6.37 -11.51 -1.33
CA GLU A 54 -6.81 -12.76 -1.97
C GLU A 54 -6.42 -14.02 -1.17
N VAL A 55 -5.45 -13.90 -0.25
CA VAL A 55 -4.97 -15.02 0.56
C VAL A 55 -5.82 -15.14 1.82
N ALA A 56 -6.60 -16.20 1.99
CA ALA A 56 -7.43 -16.38 3.20
C ALA A 56 -6.59 -16.64 4.46
N ALA A 57 -6.84 -15.91 5.54
CA ALA A 57 -6.26 -16.22 6.85
C ALA A 57 -7.06 -17.32 7.54
N GLN A 58 -6.40 -18.44 7.84
CA GLN A 58 -7.03 -19.62 8.47
C GLN A 58 -7.03 -19.57 10.01
N SER A 59 -6.46 -18.52 10.60
CA SER A 59 -6.31 -18.36 12.05
C SER A 59 -6.39 -16.90 12.46
N LEU A 60 -6.72 -16.66 13.74
CA LEU A 60 -6.71 -15.31 14.32
C LEU A 60 -5.33 -14.66 14.24
N VAL A 61 -4.26 -15.44 14.39
CA VAL A 61 -2.88 -14.96 14.22
C VAL A 61 -2.64 -14.45 12.79
N GLY A 62 -3.13 -15.17 11.78
CA GLY A 62 -3.05 -14.71 10.39
C GLY A 62 -3.85 -13.44 10.13
N ILE A 63 -4.99 -13.28 10.80
CA ILE A 63 -5.80 -12.05 10.74
C ILE A 63 -5.05 -10.88 11.39
N VAL A 64 -4.44 -11.09 12.56
CA VAL A 64 -3.60 -10.09 13.22
C VAL A 64 -2.44 -9.67 12.32
N ALA A 65 -1.76 -10.63 11.67
CA ALA A 65 -0.68 -10.33 10.74
C ALA A 65 -1.14 -9.44 9.57
N LYS A 66 -2.32 -9.68 8.99
CA LYS A 66 -2.91 -8.79 7.97
C LYS A 66 -3.17 -7.39 8.51
N LEU A 67 -3.70 -7.27 9.73
CA LEU A 67 -3.98 -5.98 10.35
C LEU A 67 -2.71 -5.21 10.68
N GLU A 68 -1.68 -5.87 11.20
CA GLU A 68 -0.38 -5.26 11.47
C GLU A 68 0.28 -4.75 10.19
N MET A 69 0.18 -5.52 9.09
CA MET A 69 0.64 -5.08 7.77
C MET A 69 -0.09 -3.80 7.30
N ILE A 70 -1.43 -3.76 7.41
CA ILE A 70 -2.23 -2.58 7.05
C ILE A 70 -1.82 -1.36 7.88
N VAL A 71 -1.69 -1.52 9.20
CA VAL A 71 -1.27 -0.43 10.11
C VAL A 71 0.16 0.03 9.83
N GLY A 72 1.04 -0.89 9.42
CA GLY A 72 2.39 -0.57 8.97
C GLY A 72 2.39 0.29 7.72
N ALA A 73 1.56 -0.05 6.74
CA ALA A 73 1.44 0.66 5.46
C ALA A 73 0.73 2.03 5.59
N ASP A 74 -0.28 2.15 6.45
CA ASP A 74 -1.05 3.40 6.66
C ASP A 74 -0.19 4.59 7.14
N ARG A 75 0.97 4.32 7.74
CA ARG A 75 1.92 5.35 8.17
C ARG A 75 2.60 6.09 7.01
N GLU A 76 2.48 5.58 5.79
CA GLU A 76 3.04 6.17 4.57
C GLU A 76 1.96 6.68 3.61
N ILE A 77 0.68 6.55 3.95
CA ILE A 77 -0.43 6.98 3.10
C ILE A 77 -0.56 8.51 3.17
N GLY A 78 -0.21 9.18 2.06
CA GLY A 78 -0.36 10.63 1.91
C GLY A 78 -1.78 11.08 1.57
N ASP A 79 -2.56 10.24 0.88
CA ASP A 79 -3.93 10.53 0.48
C ASP A 79 -4.93 9.64 1.23
N PRO A 80 -5.84 10.20 2.06
CA PRO A 80 -6.84 9.41 2.79
C PRO A 80 -7.84 8.66 1.88
N THR A 81 -7.83 8.90 0.57
CA THR A 81 -8.59 8.10 -0.41
C THR A 81 -7.92 6.77 -0.76
N ASP A 82 -6.62 6.60 -0.50
CA ASP A 82 -5.87 5.33 -0.67
C ASP A 82 -6.13 4.33 0.47
N PHE A 83 -7.23 4.51 1.19
CA PHE A 83 -7.59 3.63 2.30
C PHE A 83 -7.70 2.17 1.82
N PRO A 84 -7.12 1.19 2.54
CA PRO A 84 -6.93 -0.18 2.04
C PRO A 84 -8.22 -1.03 2.16
N TRP A 85 -9.28 -0.61 1.46
CA TRP A 85 -10.58 -1.28 1.45
C TRP A 85 -10.51 -2.77 1.07
N PRO A 86 -9.72 -3.20 0.07
CA PRO A 86 -9.60 -4.62 -0.26
C PRO A 86 -9.06 -5.45 0.93
N HIS A 87 -8.04 -4.95 1.62
CA HIS A 87 -7.45 -5.62 2.78
C HIS A 87 -8.43 -5.69 3.96
N ILE A 88 -9.16 -4.61 4.23
CA ILE A 88 -10.18 -4.59 5.29
C ILE A 88 -11.32 -5.56 4.98
N ALA A 89 -11.78 -5.62 3.73
CA ALA A 89 -12.80 -6.57 3.31
C ALA A 89 -12.33 -8.02 3.45
N SER A 90 -11.06 -8.30 3.13
CA SER A 90 -10.42 -9.60 3.33
C SER A 90 -10.37 -10.01 4.80
N VAL A 91 -9.91 -9.12 5.68
CA VAL A 91 -9.89 -9.35 7.14
C VAL A 91 -11.29 -9.64 7.68
N LEU A 92 -12.29 -8.88 7.26
CA LEU A 92 -13.68 -9.10 7.68
C LEU A 92 -14.20 -10.47 7.24
N ARG A 93 -13.87 -10.90 6.02
CA ARG A 93 -14.23 -12.22 5.49
C ARG A 93 -13.60 -13.34 6.32
N ASP A 94 -12.32 -13.22 6.63
CA ASP A 94 -11.59 -14.20 7.44
C ASP A 94 -12.12 -14.26 8.88
N LEU A 95 -12.42 -13.11 9.50
CA LEU A 95 -13.04 -13.04 10.82
C LEU A 95 -14.39 -13.77 10.84
N LYS A 96 -15.23 -13.55 9.82
CA LYS A 96 -16.52 -14.25 9.69
C LYS A 96 -16.35 -15.75 9.47
N ALA A 97 -15.32 -16.18 8.77
CA ALA A 97 -15.03 -17.61 8.58
C ALA A 97 -14.69 -18.31 9.91
N ILE A 98 -14.05 -17.60 10.86
CA ILE A 98 -13.67 -18.15 12.17
C ILE A 98 -14.77 -17.97 13.21
N ALA A 99 -15.33 -16.76 13.32
CA ALA A 99 -16.27 -16.39 14.39
C ALA A 99 -17.74 -16.53 13.99
N GLY A 100 -18.03 -16.80 12.72
CA GLY A 100 -19.38 -16.73 12.16
C GLY A 100 -19.82 -15.29 11.87
N ASP A 101 -21.01 -15.16 11.30
CA ASP A 101 -21.62 -13.85 11.10
C ASP A 101 -22.15 -13.27 12.41
N LEU A 102 -22.10 -11.94 12.52
CA LEU A 102 -22.80 -11.24 13.60
C LEU A 102 -24.30 -11.55 13.49
N PRO A 103 -24.99 -11.83 14.61
CA PRO A 103 -26.44 -11.96 14.60
C PRO A 103 -27.04 -10.69 14.02
N ALA A 104 -28.11 -10.83 13.23
CA ALA A 104 -28.79 -9.70 12.59
C ALA A 104 -29.08 -8.64 13.66
N TYR A 105 -28.28 -7.57 13.64
CA TYR A 105 -28.37 -6.50 14.61
C TYR A 105 -29.80 -5.95 14.51
N ARG A 106 -30.64 -6.17 15.54
CA ARG A 106 -31.90 -5.46 15.70
C ARG A 106 -31.53 -3.99 15.78
N SER A 107 -31.53 -3.34 14.62
CA SER A 107 -31.02 -1.99 14.51
C SER A 107 -31.77 -1.13 15.51
N ARG A 108 -31.04 -0.42 16.37
CA ARG A 108 -31.59 0.58 17.30
C ARG A 108 -32.54 1.54 16.56
N ARG A 109 -32.37 1.71 15.25
CA ARG A 109 -33.27 2.41 14.32
C ARG A 109 -34.70 1.87 14.28
N ALA A 110 -34.93 0.56 14.39
CA ALA A 110 -36.28 0.00 14.44
C ALA A 110 -37.01 0.46 15.71
N VAL A 111 -36.29 0.47 16.84
CA VAL A 111 -36.79 1.00 18.13
C VAL A 111 -37.03 2.50 18.01
N THR A 112 -36.06 3.27 17.48
CA THR A 112 -36.21 4.71 17.25
C THR A 112 -37.39 5.04 16.34
N ARG A 113 -37.62 4.26 15.27
CA ARG A 113 -38.78 4.44 14.36
C ARG A 113 -40.10 4.17 15.08
N ALA A 114 -40.14 3.16 15.93
CA ALA A 114 -41.32 2.86 16.75
C ALA A 114 -41.61 4.00 17.75
N ASP A 115 -40.58 4.54 18.40
CA ASP A 115 -40.71 5.68 19.33
C ASP A 115 -41.18 6.95 18.61
N VAL A 116 -40.60 7.27 17.43
CA VAL A 116 -41.03 8.40 16.60
C VAL A 116 -42.50 8.26 16.18
N ALA A 117 -42.91 7.05 15.78
CA ALA A 117 -44.30 6.80 15.41
C ALA A 117 -45.26 7.00 16.61
N ARG A 118 -44.88 6.55 17.80
CA ARG A 118 -45.65 6.76 19.05
C ARG A 118 -45.80 8.25 19.36
N HIS A 119 -44.70 8.99 19.39
CA HIS A 119 -44.73 10.43 19.72
C HIS A 119 -45.47 11.25 18.66
N ARG A 120 -45.36 10.90 17.38
CA ARG A 120 -46.13 11.53 16.32
C ARG A 120 -47.65 11.32 16.51
N LYS A 121 -48.06 10.12 16.94
CA LYS A 121 -49.48 9.81 17.23
C LYS A 121 -49.99 10.59 18.44
N GLU A 122 -49.19 10.71 19.49
CA GLU A 122 -49.52 11.50 20.69
C GLU A 122 -49.65 12.99 20.37
N ALA A 123 -48.70 13.55 19.61
CA ALA A 123 -48.75 14.95 19.17
C ALA A 123 -50.00 15.23 18.32
N ALA A 124 -50.36 14.32 17.39
CA ALA A 124 -51.57 14.47 16.58
C ALA A 124 -52.85 14.49 17.44
N LYS A 125 -52.93 13.65 18.47
CA LYS A 125 -54.06 13.68 19.43
C LYS A 125 -54.14 15.01 20.18
N LEU A 126 -53.00 15.53 20.63
CA LEU A 126 -52.94 16.76 21.40
C LEU A 126 -53.35 17.97 20.54
N VAL A 127 -52.88 18.05 19.29
CA VAL A 127 -53.29 19.08 18.33
C VAL A 127 -54.79 19.00 18.03
N ALA A 128 -55.34 17.80 17.81
CA ALA A 128 -56.77 17.61 17.58
C ALA A 128 -57.62 18.04 18.79
N ALA A 129 -57.17 17.71 20.01
CA ALA A 129 -57.86 18.13 21.24
C ALA A 129 -57.85 19.65 21.43
N LEU A 130 -56.73 20.32 21.11
CA LEU A 130 -56.65 21.78 21.16
C LEU A 130 -57.52 22.46 20.08
N ALA A 131 -57.60 21.87 18.89
CA ALA A 131 -58.46 22.39 17.82
C ALA A 131 -59.95 22.25 18.15
N ALA A 132 -60.34 21.22 18.90
CA ALA A 132 -61.71 21.00 19.34
C ALA A 132 -62.16 21.89 20.52
N GLN A 133 -61.25 22.66 21.13
CA GLN A 133 -61.53 23.61 22.21
C GLN A 133 -61.64 25.07 21.72
N ARG A 134 -61.51 25.31 20.42
CA ARG A 134 -61.79 26.58 19.75
C ARG A 134 -63.15 26.55 19.07
#